data_AF-A0A1Z4JAZ8-F1
#
_entry.id   AF-A0A1Z4JAZ8-F1
#
_cell.length_a   1.000
_cell.length_b   1.000
_cell.length_c   1.000
_cell.angle_alpha   90.00
_cell.angle_beta   90.00
_cell.angle_gamma   90.00
#
_symmetry.space_group_name_H-M   'P 1'
#
loop_
_entity.id
_entity.type
_entity.pdbx_description
1 polymer ?
#
loop_
_entity_poly.entity_id
_entity_poly.type
_entity_poly.pdbx_seq_one_letter_code
_entity_poly.pdbx_strand_id
1 'polypeptide(L)'
;MQLKFMRQLGFLLLFSSLTIVGGNAKIPAKAIPSSSMLSPIKPETKLVQAETSPYIGLIYSEVPEGLISGGGAVIDQWHRIHVVEQPGQAMYLWLGELLRYDQVGQPVTQVLDVLELPPFSKSQRIAFRFCRLNGKVDRAIAAIVEMTESEYYTQISHAWRVNTQTGKIEAMSTHGVDCKNQGWKG
;
A
#
# COMPACT_ATOMS: atom_id res chain seq x y z
N MET A 1 -13.00 -52.80 3.72
CA MET A 1 -11.75 -53.14 3.00
C MET A 1 -10.58 -52.69 3.86
N GLN A 2 -9.95 -53.64 4.55
CA GLN A 2 -8.74 -53.47 5.37
C GLN A 2 -7.50 -53.57 4.47
N LEU A 3 -6.45 -52.79 4.76
CA LEU A 3 -5.00 -53.10 4.71
C LEU A 3 -4.24 -51.75 4.80
N LYS A 4 -3.60 -51.39 5.91
CA LYS A 4 -2.30 -51.85 6.47
C LYS A 4 -1.05 -51.27 5.77
N PHE A 5 -0.14 -50.82 6.66
CA PHE A 5 1.33 -50.87 6.57
C PHE A 5 2.01 -49.79 5.68
N MET A 6 3.15 -49.20 6.00
CA MET A 6 4.05 -49.13 7.18
C MET A 6 5.25 -48.28 6.74
N ARG A 7 5.91 -47.56 7.67
CA ARG A 7 7.39 -47.38 7.79
C ARG A 7 8.19 -46.83 6.56
N GLN A 8 9.11 -45.87 6.67
CA GLN A 8 10.36 -45.89 7.45
C GLN A 8 11.06 -44.52 7.38
N LEU A 9 11.85 -44.24 8.43
CA LEU A 9 13.19 -43.65 8.50
C LEU A 9 13.53 -42.49 7.52
N GLY A 10 13.95 -41.32 7.99
CA GLY A 10 15.02 -41.12 8.97
C GLY A 10 16.16 -40.42 8.25
N PHE A 11 16.43 -39.15 8.57
CA PHE A 11 17.59 -38.44 8.05
C PHE A 11 18.38 -37.80 9.18
N LEU A 12 19.67 -38.07 9.15
CA LEU A 12 20.68 -37.79 10.15
C LEU A 12 20.81 -36.29 10.45
N LEU A 13 20.88 -35.95 11.73
CA LEU A 13 21.46 -34.70 12.22
C LEU A 13 22.99 -34.85 12.25
N LEU A 14 23.68 -34.12 11.38
CA LEU A 14 25.13 -33.91 11.47
C LEU A 14 25.39 -32.74 12.44
N PHE A 15 25.80 -33.05 13.66
CA PHE A 15 26.37 -32.08 14.59
C PHE A 15 27.89 -32.02 14.37
N SER A 16 28.34 -30.98 13.67
CA SER A 16 29.75 -30.65 13.57
C SER A 16 30.20 -29.96 14.87
N SER A 17 30.98 -30.65 15.67
CA SER A 17 31.63 -30.11 16.86
C SER A 17 32.69 -29.06 16.49
N LEU A 18 32.48 -27.81 16.91
CA LEU A 18 33.44 -26.72 16.80
C LEU A 18 34.31 -26.68 18.08
N THR A 19 35.56 -27.10 17.98
CA THR A 19 36.58 -26.93 19.02
C THR A 19 37.07 -25.48 19.03
N ILE A 20 36.76 -24.73 20.09
CA ILE A 20 37.34 -23.40 20.33
C ILE A 20 38.65 -23.59 21.09
N VAL A 21 39.77 -23.31 20.42
CA VAL A 21 41.11 -23.25 21.01
C VAL A 21 41.23 -21.97 21.84
N GLY A 22 41.56 -22.13 23.11
CA GLY A 22 41.81 -21.03 24.05
C GLY A 22 43.09 -20.27 23.72
N GLY A 23 42.95 -18.96 23.47
CA GLY A 23 44.04 -18.00 23.35
C GLY A 23 43.97 -16.97 24.46
N ASN A 24 44.90 -17.06 25.42
CA ASN A 24 45.14 -16.02 26.43
C ASN A 24 45.77 -14.78 25.76
N ALA A 25 44.96 -13.77 25.46
CA ALA A 25 45.45 -12.46 25.03
C ALA A 25 45.42 -11.48 26.22
N LYS A 26 46.62 -11.07 26.65
CA LYS A 26 46.86 -9.93 27.56
C LYS A 26 46.24 -8.67 26.98
N ILE A 27 45.28 -8.08 27.69
CA ILE A 27 44.67 -6.80 27.36
C ILE A 27 45.56 -5.68 27.92
N PRO A 28 46.13 -4.79 27.09
CA PRO A 28 46.75 -3.56 27.59
C PRO A 28 45.65 -2.56 27.99
N ALA A 29 45.77 -2.01 29.20
CA ALA A 29 44.93 -0.93 29.71
C ALA A 29 45.01 0.29 28.78
N LYS A 30 43.91 0.57 28.08
CA LYS A 30 43.77 1.76 27.23
C LYS A 30 43.20 2.90 28.08
N ALA A 31 43.90 4.02 28.07
CA ALA A 31 43.59 5.24 28.80
C ALA A 31 42.16 5.75 28.53
N ILE A 32 41.53 6.25 29.59
CA ILE A 32 40.22 6.92 29.59
C ILE A 32 40.39 8.32 28.99
N PRO A 33 39.64 8.69 27.93
CA PRO A 33 39.51 10.08 27.54
C PRO A 33 38.42 10.78 28.36
N SER A 34 38.80 11.97 28.77
CA SER A 34 38.06 13.02 29.47
C SER A 34 36.69 13.36 28.86
N SER A 35 35.71 13.47 29.76
CA SER A 35 34.69 14.52 29.92
C SER A 35 34.14 15.31 28.70
N SER A 36 32.81 15.46 28.77
CA SER A 36 31.97 16.56 28.26
C SER A 36 31.68 16.65 26.77
N MET A 37 30.50 16.17 26.36
CA MET A 37 29.54 16.87 25.50
C MET A 37 28.16 16.22 25.71
N LEU A 38 27.41 16.62 26.74
CA LEU A 38 25.98 16.36 26.77
C LEU A 38 25.32 17.36 25.82
N SER A 39 24.94 16.88 24.64
CA SER A 39 24.14 17.64 23.68
C SER A 39 22.79 18.03 24.30
N PRO A 40 22.22 19.19 23.95
CA PRO A 40 20.86 19.53 24.32
C PRO A 40 19.90 18.48 23.74
N ILE A 41 19.09 17.87 24.60
CA ILE A 41 18.00 16.98 24.20
C ILE A 41 17.06 17.80 23.33
N LYS A 42 17.01 17.48 22.03
CA LYS A 42 16.05 18.03 21.09
C LYS A 42 14.64 17.72 21.62
N PRO A 43 13.76 18.71 21.78
CA PRO A 43 12.41 18.45 22.27
C PRO A 43 11.72 17.46 21.33
N GLU A 44 11.24 16.39 21.94
CA GLU A 44 10.43 15.34 21.34
C GLU A 44 9.19 16.01 20.73
N THR A 45 9.19 16.11 19.39
CA THR A 45 8.03 16.55 18.63
C THR A 45 6.89 15.61 18.98
N LYS A 46 5.94 16.10 19.79
CA LYS A 46 4.65 15.44 20.03
C LYS A 46 4.11 14.98 18.68
N LEU A 47 3.87 13.68 18.56
CA LEU A 47 3.05 13.09 17.51
C LEU A 47 1.72 13.84 17.49
N VAL A 48 1.59 14.78 16.56
CA VAL A 48 0.31 15.36 16.19
C VAL A 48 -0.53 14.18 15.72
N GLN A 49 -1.60 13.87 16.46
CA GLN A 49 -2.58 12.88 16.05
C GLN A 49 -2.99 13.24 14.61
N ALA A 50 -2.73 12.34 13.66
CA ALA A 50 -3.12 12.55 12.28
C ALA A 50 -4.63 12.82 12.26
N GLU A 51 -5.03 14.04 11.91
CA GLU A 51 -6.44 14.37 11.78
C GLU A 51 -7.03 13.44 10.72
N THR A 52 -7.98 12.62 11.14
CA THR A 52 -8.70 11.73 10.24
C THR A 52 -9.46 12.57 9.22
N SER A 53 -9.32 12.25 7.93
CA SER A 53 -10.00 12.97 6.85
C SER A 53 -11.50 13.14 7.13
N PRO A 54 -12.10 14.32 6.88
CA PRO A 54 -13.52 14.57 7.16
C PRO A 54 -14.47 13.73 6.31
N TYR A 55 -13.96 13.05 5.26
CA TYR A 55 -14.78 12.18 4.43
C TYR A 55 -14.90 10.76 4.98
N ILE A 56 -14.08 10.35 5.96
CA ILE A 56 -14.22 9.01 6.55
C ILE A 56 -15.57 8.89 7.26
N GLY A 57 -16.32 7.83 6.93
CA GLY A 57 -17.67 7.58 7.41
C GLY A 57 -18.78 8.21 6.57
N LEU A 58 -18.45 9.06 5.59
CA LEU A 58 -19.42 9.63 4.65
C LEU A 58 -20.16 8.53 3.91
N ILE A 59 -21.50 8.61 3.89
CA ILE A 59 -22.37 7.73 3.11
C ILE A 59 -22.88 8.50 1.90
N TYR A 60 -22.66 7.97 0.69
CA TYR A 60 -23.00 8.66 -0.54
C TYR A 60 -23.44 7.69 -1.64
N SER A 61 -24.42 8.10 -2.46
CA SER A 61 -24.73 7.48 -3.76
C SER A 61 -24.10 8.26 -4.90
N GLU A 62 -24.08 9.59 -4.77
CA GLU A 62 -23.42 10.53 -5.67
C GLU A 62 -22.33 11.29 -4.91
N VAL A 63 -21.29 11.72 -5.62
CA VAL A 63 -20.22 12.52 -5.00
C VAL A 63 -20.83 13.80 -4.42
N PRO A 64 -20.52 14.18 -3.16
CA PRO A 64 -21.07 15.38 -2.55
C PRO A 64 -20.82 16.66 -3.35
N GLU A 65 -21.67 17.65 -3.14
CA GLU A 65 -21.51 18.97 -3.76
C GLU A 65 -20.12 19.56 -3.49
N GLY A 66 -19.54 20.22 -4.51
CA GLY A 66 -18.20 20.79 -4.45
C GLY A 66 -17.07 19.81 -4.72
N LEU A 67 -17.36 18.52 -4.90
CA LEU A 67 -16.41 17.50 -5.29
C LEU A 67 -16.74 16.97 -6.70
N ILE A 68 -15.70 16.56 -7.43
CA ILE A 68 -15.81 16.02 -8.79
C ILE A 68 -15.42 14.54 -8.79
N SER A 69 -16.21 13.69 -9.43
CA SER A 69 -15.83 12.29 -9.65
C SER A 69 -14.75 12.17 -10.71
N GLY A 70 -13.59 11.62 -10.34
CA GLY A 70 -12.51 11.20 -11.25
C GLY A 70 -12.68 9.77 -11.77
N GLY A 71 -13.82 9.13 -11.47
CA GLY A 71 -14.10 7.73 -11.78
C GLY A 71 -13.61 6.75 -10.71
N GLY A 72 -14.04 5.49 -10.82
CA GLY A 72 -13.76 4.47 -9.81
C GLY A 72 -13.76 3.06 -10.37
N ALA A 73 -13.47 2.10 -9.49
CA ALA A 73 -13.48 0.69 -9.83
C ALA A 73 -13.98 -0.18 -8.68
N VAL A 74 -14.67 -1.25 -9.05
CA VAL A 74 -15.07 -2.32 -8.14
C VAL A 74 -13.86 -3.22 -7.89
N ILE A 75 -13.52 -3.41 -6.62
CA ILE A 75 -12.44 -4.29 -6.17
C ILE A 75 -13.00 -5.71 -6.03
N ASP A 76 -14.06 -5.83 -5.24
CA ASP A 76 -14.83 -7.06 -4.99
C ASP A 76 -16.33 -6.73 -4.84
N GLN A 77 -17.14 -7.68 -4.40
CA GLN A 77 -18.60 -7.50 -4.28
C GLN A 77 -19.01 -6.39 -3.30
N TRP A 78 -18.15 -6.03 -2.34
CA TRP A 78 -18.43 -5.04 -1.30
C TRP A 78 -17.59 -3.78 -1.50
N HIS A 79 -16.35 -3.90 -1.95
CA HIS A 79 -15.40 -2.80 -1.94
C HIS A 79 -15.18 -2.15 -3.28
N ARG A 80 -14.93 -0.84 -3.23
CA ARG A 80 -14.62 -0.02 -4.40
C ARG A 80 -13.58 1.03 -4.07
N ILE A 81 -12.86 1.45 -5.10
CA ILE A 81 -12.07 2.67 -5.07
C ILE A 81 -12.76 3.75 -5.89
N HIS A 82 -12.66 4.99 -5.42
CA HIS A 82 -13.18 6.16 -6.12
C HIS A 82 -12.12 7.27 -6.09
N VAL A 83 -11.76 7.79 -7.25
CA VAL A 83 -10.98 9.01 -7.34
C VAL A 83 -11.94 10.19 -7.25
N VAL A 84 -11.66 11.10 -6.33
CA VAL A 84 -12.47 12.30 -6.11
C VAL A 84 -11.56 13.51 -6.14
N GLU A 85 -11.93 14.54 -6.88
CA GLU A 85 -11.19 15.79 -6.98
C GLU A 85 -11.93 16.89 -6.22
N GLN A 86 -11.18 17.66 -5.44
CA GLN A 86 -11.65 18.92 -4.89
C GLN A 86 -11.05 20.07 -5.73
N PRO A 87 -11.88 20.81 -6.48
CA PRO A 87 -11.40 21.81 -7.42
C PRO A 87 -10.47 22.84 -6.76
N GLY A 88 -9.31 23.08 -7.36
CA GLY A 88 -8.31 24.02 -6.86
C GLY A 88 -7.54 23.56 -5.64
N GLN A 89 -7.75 22.31 -5.18
CA GLN A 89 -7.05 21.74 -4.04
C GLN A 89 -6.40 20.40 -4.43
N ALA A 90 -6.87 19.30 -3.86
CA ALA A 90 -6.23 18.00 -3.93
C ALA A 90 -7.14 16.97 -4.62
N MET A 91 -6.51 15.90 -5.09
CA MET A 91 -7.20 14.69 -5.48
C MET A 91 -7.11 13.67 -4.36
N TYR A 92 -8.16 12.90 -4.17
CA TYR A 92 -8.24 11.87 -3.14
C TYR A 92 -8.57 10.52 -3.78
N LEU A 93 -7.99 9.47 -3.22
CA LEU A 93 -8.41 8.10 -3.43
C LEU A 93 -9.25 7.66 -2.23
N TRP A 94 -10.52 7.38 -2.45
CA TRP A 94 -11.42 6.87 -1.43
C TRP A 94 -11.54 5.36 -1.54
N LEU A 95 -11.43 4.68 -0.40
CA LEU A 95 -11.86 3.30 -0.24
C LEU A 95 -13.30 3.32 0.28
N GLY A 96 -14.20 2.67 -0.45
CA GLY A 96 -15.60 2.59 -0.08
C GLY A 96 -16.10 1.17 0.13
N GLU A 97 -17.01 1.00 1.07
CA GLU A 97 -17.82 -0.21 1.28
C GLU A 97 -19.24 0.01 0.77
N LEU A 98 -19.74 -0.93 -0.03
CA LEU A 98 -21.11 -0.95 -0.51
C LEU A 98 -22.04 -1.33 0.64
N LEU A 99 -22.97 -0.43 0.96
CA LEU A 99 -24.00 -0.71 1.95
C LEU A 99 -25.24 -1.33 1.31
N ARG A 100 -25.64 -0.79 0.16
CA ARG A 100 -26.86 -1.16 -0.58
C ARG A 100 -26.88 -0.52 -1.96
N TYR A 101 -27.87 -0.88 -2.75
CA TYR A 101 -28.29 -0.10 -3.92
C TYR A 101 -29.53 0.72 -3.57
N ASP A 102 -29.65 1.93 -4.11
CA ASP A 102 -30.85 2.74 -3.98
C ASP A 102 -31.97 2.29 -4.95
N GLN A 103 -33.07 3.04 -4.98
CA GLN A 103 -34.25 2.69 -5.78
C GLN A 103 -34.02 2.75 -7.30
N VAL A 104 -32.99 3.48 -7.75
CA VAL A 104 -32.62 3.59 -9.18
C VAL A 104 -31.43 2.71 -9.54
N GLY A 105 -30.97 1.86 -8.60
CA GLY A 105 -29.88 0.92 -8.81
C GLY A 105 -28.49 1.54 -8.67
N GLN A 106 -28.36 2.73 -8.10
CA GLN A 106 -27.06 3.34 -7.81
C GLN A 106 -26.49 2.80 -6.49
N PRO A 107 -25.18 2.57 -6.40
CA PRO A 107 -24.57 2.05 -5.19
C PRO A 107 -24.46 3.12 -4.10
N VAL A 108 -25.04 2.83 -2.93
CA VAL A 108 -24.83 3.62 -1.71
C VAL A 108 -23.61 3.07 -0.97
N THR A 109 -22.60 3.91 -0.82
CA THR A 109 -21.27 3.54 -0.34
C THR A 109 -20.92 4.33 0.92
N GLN A 110 -20.27 3.68 1.89
CA GLN A 110 -19.60 4.36 3.01
C GLN A 110 -18.09 4.48 2.75
N VAL A 111 -17.51 5.65 2.96
CA VAL A 111 -16.05 5.84 2.90
C VAL A 111 -15.38 5.23 4.13
N LEU A 112 -14.50 4.26 3.93
CA LEU A 112 -13.73 3.62 5.00
C LEU A 112 -12.39 4.32 5.26
N ASP A 113 -11.76 4.80 4.19
CA ASP A 113 -10.45 5.43 4.24
C ASP A 113 -10.27 6.40 3.08
N VAL A 114 -9.40 7.39 3.31
CA VAL A 114 -9.11 8.46 2.36
C VAL A 114 -7.62 8.63 2.30
N LEU A 115 -7.10 8.62 1.08
CA LEU A 115 -5.72 8.98 0.80
C LEU A 115 -5.72 10.25 -0.06
N GLU A 116 -5.12 11.32 0.46
CA GLU A 116 -4.76 12.47 -0.36
C GLU A 116 -3.61 12.06 -1.31
N LEU A 117 -3.83 12.24 -2.60
CA LEU A 117 -2.83 11.92 -3.62
C LEU A 117 -1.81 13.06 -3.69
N PRO A 118 -0.50 12.76 -3.77
CA PRO A 118 0.50 13.78 -4.01
C PRO A 118 0.24 14.46 -5.36
N PRO A 119 0.61 15.74 -5.52
CA PRO A 119 0.51 16.40 -6.82
C PRO A 119 1.36 15.67 -7.86
N PHE A 120 0.86 15.57 -9.08
CA PHE A 120 1.57 14.95 -10.21
C PHE A 120 1.43 15.81 -11.46
N SER A 121 2.38 15.64 -12.39
CA SER A 121 2.45 16.47 -13.60
C SER A 121 1.31 16.14 -14.58
N LYS A 122 1.15 16.97 -15.61
CA LYS A 122 0.22 16.70 -16.72
C LYS A 122 0.60 15.47 -17.56
N SER A 123 1.85 15.01 -17.48
CA SER A 123 2.31 13.78 -18.14
C SER A 123 2.04 12.53 -17.30
N GLN A 124 1.56 12.71 -16.08
CA GLN A 124 1.19 11.66 -15.15
C GLN A 124 -0.32 11.56 -14.99
N ARG A 125 -0.78 10.40 -14.52
CA ARG A 125 -2.18 10.17 -14.15
C ARG A 125 -2.29 9.14 -13.04
N ILE A 126 -3.39 9.19 -12.30
CA ILE A 126 -3.81 8.07 -11.46
C ILE A 126 -4.36 6.94 -12.35
N ALA A 127 -3.85 5.74 -12.13
CA ALA A 127 -4.30 4.50 -12.77
C ALA A 127 -4.85 3.55 -11.69
N PHE A 128 -5.92 2.85 -12.06
CA PHE A 128 -6.60 1.88 -11.22
C PHE A 128 -7.33 0.86 -12.10
N ARG A 129 -7.98 -0.15 -11.50
CA ARG A 129 -8.75 -1.24 -12.15
C ARG A 129 -7.93 -2.31 -12.89
N PHE A 130 -6.93 -1.90 -13.66
CA PHE A 130 -6.13 -2.78 -14.51
C PHE A 130 -4.63 -2.70 -14.22
N CYS A 131 -4.29 -2.38 -12.97
CA CYS A 131 -2.93 -2.52 -12.49
C CYS A 131 -2.62 -4.00 -12.23
N ARG A 132 -1.35 -4.35 -12.38
CA ARG A 132 -0.83 -5.69 -12.15
C ARG A 132 0.29 -5.62 -11.14
N LEU A 133 0.44 -6.69 -10.38
CA LEU A 133 1.63 -6.96 -9.57
C LEU A 133 2.29 -8.22 -10.12
N ASN A 134 3.53 -8.10 -10.57
CA ASN A 134 4.30 -9.18 -11.18
C ASN A 134 3.52 -9.87 -12.31
N GLY A 135 2.90 -9.07 -13.18
CA GLY A 135 2.14 -9.53 -14.35
C GLY A 135 0.73 -10.07 -14.05
N LYS A 136 0.28 -10.10 -12.80
CA LYS A 136 -1.08 -10.54 -12.41
C LYS A 136 -1.96 -9.36 -12.09
N VAL A 137 -3.13 -9.27 -12.74
CA VAL A 137 -4.10 -8.20 -12.49
C VAL A 137 -4.52 -8.20 -11.02
N ASP A 138 -4.47 -7.02 -10.43
CA ASP A 138 -4.85 -6.78 -9.04
C ASP A 138 -5.66 -5.48 -8.95
N ARG A 139 -6.96 -5.63 -8.70
CA ARG A 139 -7.90 -4.50 -8.68
C ARG A 139 -7.78 -3.66 -7.40
N ALA A 140 -7.08 -4.17 -6.39
CA ALA A 140 -6.84 -3.44 -5.16
C ALA A 140 -5.65 -2.47 -5.29
N ILE A 141 -4.96 -2.44 -6.43
CA ILE A 141 -3.83 -1.54 -6.67
C ILE A 141 -4.29 -0.28 -7.41
N ALA A 142 -3.85 0.86 -6.89
CA ALA A 142 -3.87 2.15 -7.56
C ALA A 142 -2.46 2.73 -7.62
N ALA A 143 -2.13 3.45 -8.68
CA ALA A 143 -0.77 3.96 -8.89
C ALA A 143 -0.77 5.26 -9.70
N ILE A 144 0.16 6.16 -9.39
CA ILE A 144 0.47 7.29 -10.28
C ILE A 144 1.49 6.81 -11.31
N VAL A 145 1.13 6.95 -12.57
CA VAL A 145 1.89 6.41 -13.70
C VAL A 145 2.28 7.50 -14.68
N GLU A 146 3.44 7.37 -15.31
CA GLU A 146 3.81 8.18 -16.47
C GLU A 146 3.04 7.70 -17.70
N MET A 147 2.39 8.63 -18.40
CA MET A 147 1.69 8.32 -19.64
C MET A 147 2.71 8.10 -20.75
N THR A 148 2.69 6.92 -21.35
CA THR A 148 3.54 6.54 -22.48
C THR A 148 2.71 5.85 -23.56
N GLU A 149 3.17 5.93 -24.81
CA GLU A 149 2.59 5.23 -25.94
C GLU A 149 3.04 3.75 -25.95
N SER A 150 2.58 3.00 -24.94
CA SER A 150 2.81 1.56 -24.81
C SER A 150 1.58 0.88 -24.19
N GLU A 151 1.47 -0.45 -24.33
CA GLU A 151 0.34 -1.21 -23.78
C GLU A 151 0.24 -1.12 -22.24
N TYR A 152 1.38 -0.96 -21.56
CA TYR A 152 1.45 -0.90 -20.11
C TYR A 152 2.29 0.30 -19.66
N TYR A 153 1.75 1.08 -18.75
CA TYR A 153 2.53 2.06 -18.00
C TYR A 153 3.39 1.33 -16.98
N THR A 154 4.71 1.35 -17.18
CA THR A 154 5.71 0.68 -16.32
C THR A 154 6.50 1.66 -15.45
N GLN A 155 6.43 2.96 -15.78
CA GLN A 155 7.04 4.03 -14.98
C GLN A 155 6.03 4.48 -13.92
N ILE A 156 6.23 3.99 -12.69
CA ILE A 156 5.33 4.20 -11.55
C ILE A 156 6.02 5.11 -10.53
N SER A 157 5.43 6.26 -10.20
CA SER A 157 5.98 7.17 -9.19
C SER A 157 5.51 6.84 -7.77
N HIS A 158 4.25 6.40 -7.64
CA HIS A 158 3.63 6.01 -6.38
C HIS A 158 2.69 4.83 -6.60
N ALA A 159 2.61 3.94 -5.62
CA ALA A 159 1.67 2.83 -5.63
C ALA A 159 1.06 2.66 -4.24
N TRP A 160 -0.23 2.34 -4.23
CA TRP A 160 -0.98 2.01 -3.03
C TRP A 160 -1.79 0.76 -3.24
N ARG A 161 -1.97 0.03 -2.15
CA ARG A 161 -2.83 -1.14 -2.09
C ARG A 161 -3.98 -0.89 -1.14
N VAL A 162 -5.18 -1.21 -1.60
CA VAL A 162 -6.35 -1.34 -0.74
C VAL A 162 -6.26 -2.65 0.03
N ASN A 163 -6.37 -2.55 1.33
CA ASN A 163 -6.55 -3.68 2.23
C ASN A 163 -8.01 -3.71 2.69
N THR A 164 -8.82 -4.57 2.05
CA THR A 164 -10.25 -4.68 2.35
C THR A 164 -10.54 -5.34 3.70
N GLN A 165 -9.56 -6.04 4.30
CA GLN A 165 -9.73 -6.63 5.63
C GLN A 165 -9.59 -5.59 6.73
N THR A 166 -8.69 -4.61 6.56
CA THR A 166 -8.47 -3.53 7.53
C THR A 166 -9.24 -2.27 7.18
N GLY A 167 -9.81 -2.18 5.97
CA GLY A 167 -10.47 -0.99 5.47
C GLY A 167 -9.48 0.16 5.29
N LYS A 168 -8.23 -0.11 4.85
CA LYS A 168 -7.17 0.89 4.70
C LYS A 168 -6.56 0.94 3.32
N ILE A 169 -6.06 2.13 2.95
CA ILE A 169 -5.23 2.36 1.77
C ILE A 169 -3.78 2.49 2.25
N GLU A 170 -2.93 1.55 1.83
CA GLU A 170 -1.57 1.44 2.33
C GLU A 170 -0.57 1.70 1.20
N ALA A 171 0.46 2.51 1.48
CA ALA A 171 1.57 2.67 0.54
C ALA A 171 2.24 1.32 0.29
N MET A 172 2.61 1.06 -0.96
CA MET A 172 3.34 -0.15 -1.33
C MET A 172 4.53 0.18 -2.23
N SER A 173 5.43 -0.79 -2.37
CA SER A 173 6.52 -0.68 -3.36
C SER A 173 5.95 -0.59 -4.77
N THR A 174 6.58 0.24 -5.60
CA THR A 174 6.29 0.32 -7.05
C THR A 174 6.91 -0.84 -7.83
N HIS A 175 7.80 -1.62 -7.21
CA HIS A 175 8.47 -2.73 -7.87
C HIS A 175 7.49 -3.82 -8.31
N GLY A 176 7.57 -4.19 -9.58
CA GLY A 176 6.68 -5.18 -10.19
C GLY A 176 5.27 -4.66 -10.46
N VAL A 177 5.00 -3.37 -10.23
CA VAL A 177 3.73 -2.74 -10.59
C VAL A 177 3.79 -2.23 -12.02
N ASP A 178 2.78 -2.58 -12.81
CA ASP A 178 2.48 -1.94 -14.09
C ASP A 178 0.97 -1.74 -14.20
N CYS A 179 0.51 -0.83 -15.05
CA CYS A 179 -0.92 -0.62 -15.27
C CYS A 179 -1.25 -0.55 -16.75
N LYS A 180 -2.32 -1.23 -17.16
CA LYS A 180 -2.74 -1.25 -18.57
C LYS A 180 -3.08 0.16 -19.06
N ASN A 181 -2.49 0.55 -20.19
CA ASN A 181 -2.91 1.70 -20.98
C ASN A 181 -4.20 1.34 -21.75
N GLN A 182 -5.33 1.80 -21.23
CA GLN A 182 -6.64 1.54 -21.85
C GLN A 182 -6.83 2.25 -23.20
N GLY A 183 -5.96 3.21 -23.55
CA GLY A 183 -5.99 3.91 -24.84
C GLY A 183 -5.10 3.28 -25.93
N TRP A 184 -4.28 2.29 -25.58
CA TRP A 184 -3.36 1.65 -26.53
C TRP A 184 -4.10 0.83 -27.59
N LYS A 185 -3.73 1.00 -28.88
CA LYS A 185 -4.41 0.35 -30.01
C LYS A 185 -3.56 -0.65 -30.80
N GLY A 186 -2.27 -0.81 -30.49
CA GLY A 186 -1.34 -1.68 -31.22
C GLY A 186 -0.63 -0.96 -32.33
#